data_AF-G2DWS5-F1
#
_entry.id   AF-G2DWS5-F1
#
_cell.length_a   1.000
_cell.length_b   1.000
_cell.length_c   1.000
_cell.angle_alpha   90.00
_cell.angle_beta   90.00
_cell.angle_gamma   90.00
#
_symmetry.space_group_name_H-M   'P 1'
#
loop_
_entity.id
_entity.type
_entity.pdbx_description
1 polymer ?
#
loop_
_entity_poly.entity_id
_entity_poly.type
_entity_poly.pdbx_seq_one_letter_code
_entity_poly.pdbx_strand_id
1 'polypeptide(L)'
;MHYAPRNALRLVGIGLLLAGTAAQAELYKCRGTNGHTTYQQTACEATAQSADLSVDTQAPKNAPLAEDYSVGKQLESMRDARTKRALAREQARHAEETERARRTDTNRFDAAKCARHRSEVAKWHQKVLNGYRTRSEKDFNQNKLAYHQALVERYCE
;
A
#
# COMPACT_ATOMS: atom_id res chain seq x y z
N MET A 1 -26.08 44.26 -44.54
CA MET A 1 -24.73 44.51 -43.98
C MET A 1 -24.79 44.19 -42.49
N HIS A 2 -24.13 43.11 -42.03
CA HIS A 2 -23.05 43.13 -41.01
C HIS A 2 -23.57 43.40 -39.57
N TYR A 3 -23.41 42.60 -38.51
CA TYR A 3 -22.67 41.38 -38.12
C TYR A 3 -23.37 40.77 -36.87
N ALA A 4 -23.26 39.45 -36.63
CA ALA A 4 -23.61 38.80 -35.36
C ALA A 4 -22.52 39.01 -34.29
N PRO A 5 -22.80 38.85 -32.97
CA PRO A 5 -22.59 37.54 -32.32
C PRO A 5 -23.69 37.21 -31.27
N ARG A 6 -24.23 35.99 -31.20
CA ARG A 6 -23.66 34.75 -30.62
C ARG A 6 -23.19 34.89 -29.17
N ASN A 7 -23.92 34.20 -28.29
CA ASN A 7 -23.52 33.63 -26.99
C ASN A 7 -23.90 34.41 -25.74
N ALA A 8 -25.12 34.17 -25.25
CA ALA A 8 -25.43 34.24 -23.82
C ALA A 8 -26.29 33.02 -23.44
N LEU A 9 -25.73 32.19 -22.56
CA LEU A 9 -26.40 31.25 -21.66
C LEU A 9 -27.51 30.35 -22.26
N ARG A 10 -27.10 29.17 -22.75
CA ARG A 10 -27.92 27.96 -22.65
C ARG A 10 -27.29 27.05 -21.60
N LEU A 11 -27.70 27.25 -20.36
CA LEU A 11 -27.34 26.44 -19.21
C LEU A 11 -28.58 25.67 -18.76
N VAL A 12 -28.38 24.38 -18.49
CA VAL A 12 -29.25 23.47 -17.74
C VAL A 12 -30.51 22.99 -18.48
N GLY A 13 -30.45 21.78 -19.02
CA GLY A 13 -31.63 21.13 -19.58
C GLY A 13 -31.35 19.82 -20.31
N ILE A 14 -30.41 18.99 -19.82
CA ILE A 14 -30.30 17.59 -20.26
C ILE A 14 -30.25 16.75 -18.98
N GLY A 15 -31.42 16.30 -18.56
CA GLY A 15 -31.61 15.56 -17.32
C GLY A 15 -33.05 15.11 -17.21
N LEU A 16 -33.46 14.22 -18.12
CA LEU A 16 -34.69 13.40 -18.18
C LEU A 16 -34.74 12.96 -19.66
N LEU A 17 -34.63 11.72 -20.11
CA LEU A 17 -35.24 10.48 -19.66
C LEU A 17 -34.45 9.33 -20.31
N LEU A 18 -33.63 8.63 -19.54
CA LEU A 18 -33.10 7.31 -19.88
C LEU A 18 -33.67 6.26 -18.90
N ALA A 19 -34.93 6.45 -18.50
CA ALA A 19 -35.71 5.41 -17.84
C ALA A 19 -36.41 4.54 -18.90
N GLY A 20 -35.64 4.06 -19.87
CA GLY A 20 -36.00 2.85 -20.59
C GLY A 20 -35.62 1.70 -19.67
N THR A 21 -36.52 1.33 -18.76
CA THR A 21 -36.37 0.08 -18.01
C THR A 21 -36.28 -1.02 -19.05
N ALA A 22 -35.08 -1.55 -19.26
CA ALA A 22 -34.93 -2.81 -19.94
C ALA A 22 -35.81 -3.80 -19.15
N ALA A 23 -36.98 -4.13 -19.67
CA ALA A 23 -37.73 -5.29 -19.23
C ALA A 23 -36.89 -6.50 -19.64
N GLN A 24 -35.84 -6.75 -18.89
CA GLN A 24 -35.05 -7.97 -18.98
C GLN A 24 -35.99 -9.03 -18.44
N ALA A 25 -36.67 -9.72 -19.35
CA ALA A 25 -37.41 -10.93 -19.01
C ALA A 25 -36.36 -11.93 -18.50
N GLU A 26 -36.11 -11.93 -17.20
CA GLU A 26 -35.21 -12.87 -16.55
C GLU A 26 -35.85 -14.25 -16.67
N LEU A 27 -35.40 -15.00 -17.69
CA LEU A 27 -35.76 -16.40 -17.86
C LEU A 27 -35.01 -17.22 -16.81
N TYR A 28 -35.76 -17.79 -15.87
CA TYR A 28 -35.23 -18.67 -14.84
C TYR A 28 -34.80 -19.99 -15.47
N LYS A 29 -33.55 -20.37 -15.22
CA LYS A 29 -33.00 -21.67 -15.63
C LYS A 29 -33.38 -22.73 -14.60
N CYS A 30 -34.38 -23.55 -14.92
CA CYS A 30 -34.89 -24.60 -14.05
C CYS A 30 -34.33 -25.97 -14.46
N ARG A 31 -33.72 -26.69 -13.51
CA ARG A 31 -33.26 -28.06 -13.72
C ARG A 31 -34.34 -29.02 -13.21
N GLY A 32 -34.93 -29.79 -14.12
CA GLY A 32 -35.93 -30.81 -13.80
C GLY A 32 -35.31 -32.04 -13.13
N THR A 33 -36.16 -32.84 -12.50
CA THR A 33 -35.79 -34.06 -11.76
C THR A 33 -35.24 -35.18 -12.65
N ASN A 34 -35.50 -35.12 -13.95
CA ASN A 34 -34.91 -35.96 -14.99
C ASN A 34 -33.56 -35.45 -15.53
N GLY A 35 -33.02 -34.37 -14.96
CA GLY A 35 -31.72 -33.78 -15.34
C GLY A 35 -31.77 -32.83 -16.54
N HIS A 36 -32.92 -32.67 -17.20
CA HIS A 36 -33.08 -31.72 -18.29
C HIS A 36 -33.24 -30.29 -17.78
N THR A 37 -32.68 -29.33 -18.51
CA THR A 37 -32.81 -27.90 -18.18
C THR A 37 -33.87 -27.26 -19.06
N THR A 38 -34.81 -26.54 -18.44
CA THR A 38 -35.81 -25.72 -19.12
C THR A 38 -35.69 -24.26 -18.67
N TYR A 39 -36.04 -23.32 -19.54
CA TYR A 39 -35.99 -21.90 -19.24
C TYR A 39 -37.42 -21.36 -19.23
N GLN A 40 -37.83 -20.74 -18.11
CA GLN A 40 -39.20 -20.29 -17.90
C GLN A 40 -39.24 -18.85 -17.41
N GLN A 41 -40.32 -18.12 -17.72
CA GLN A 41 -40.46 -16.70 -17.35
C GLN A 41 -40.84 -16.49 -15.88
N THR A 42 -41.27 -17.55 -15.20
CA THR A 42 -41.63 -17.56 -13.78
C THR A 42 -40.61 -18.36 -12.98
N ALA A 43 -40.45 -18.05 -11.69
CA ALA A 43 -39.56 -18.78 -10.80
C ALA A 43 -39.86 -20.29 -10.83
N CYS A 44 -38.81 -21.12 -10.76
CA CYS A 44 -38.94 -22.57 -10.80
C CYS A 44 -39.84 -23.05 -9.67
N GLU A 45 -40.79 -23.95 -9.97
CA GLU A 45 -41.56 -24.64 -8.94
C GLU A 45 -40.59 -25.29 -7.97
N ALA A 46 -40.67 -24.90 -6.69
CA ALA A 46 -39.91 -25.53 -5.63
C ALA A 46 -40.45 -26.95 -5.48
N THR A 47 -39.86 -27.91 -6.20
CA THR A 47 -40.05 -29.32 -5.88
C THR A 47 -39.62 -29.49 -4.43
N ALA A 48 -40.60 -29.59 -3.54
CA ALA A 48 -40.43 -29.86 -2.12
C ALA A 48 -39.93 -31.30 -1.97
N GLN A 49 -38.67 -31.52 -2.33
CA GLN A 49 -37.91 -32.66 -1.85
C GLN A 49 -37.43 -32.25 -0.46
N SER A 50 -38.25 -32.57 0.54
CA SER A 50 -37.80 -32.74 1.91
C SER A 50 -36.79 -33.90 1.93
N ALA A 51 -35.57 -33.61 1.50
CA ALA A 51 -34.44 -34.45 1.79
C ALA A 51 -34.19 -34.31 3.29
N ASP A 52 -34.53 -35.36 4.03
CA ASP A 52 -34.14 -35.50 5.43
C ASP A 52 -32.61 -35.48 5.49
N LEU A 53 -32.06 -34.29 5.78
CA LEU A 53 -30.64 -34.07 5.93
C LEU A 53 -30.24 -34.68 7.28
N SER A 54 -29.87 -35.97 7.26
CA SER A 54 -29.21 -36.62 8.39
C SER A 54 -27.95 -35.83 8.72
N VAL A 55 -27.95 -35.18 9.88
CA VAL A 55 -26.80 -34.44 10.41
C VAL A 55 -25.68 -35.44 10.66
N ASP A 56 -24.63 -35.35 9.86
CA ASP A 56 -23.42 -36.13 10.08
C ASP A 56 -22.78 -35.72 11.42
N THR A 57 -22.86 -36.61 12.40
CA THR A 57 -22.34 -36.43 13.76
C THR A 57 -20.93 -37.00 13.93
N GLN A 58 -20.25 -37.39 12.84
CA GLN A 58 -18.88 -37.88 12.93
C GLN A 58 -17.93 -36.76 13.41
N ALA A 59 -17.36 -36.96 14.59
CA ALA A 59 -16.31 -36.09 15.11
C ALA A 59 -15.11 -36.10 14.14
N PRO A 60 -14.52 -34.94 13.79
CA PRO A 60 -13.39 -34.88 12.88
C PRO A 60 -12.24 -35.73 13.42
N LYS A 61 -11.79 -36.73 12.64
CA LYS A 61 -10.76 -37.71 13.02
C LYS A 61 -9.41 -37.09 13.42
N ASN A 62 -9.20 -35.80 13.16
CA ASN A 62 -8.03 -35.03 13.52
C ASN A 62 -8.44 -33.66 14.09
N ALA A 63 -9.32 -33.63 15.10
CA ALA A 63 -9.55 -32.40 15.85
C ALA A 63 -8.19 -31.94 16.43
N PRO A 64 -7.72 -30.72 16.13
CA PRO A 64 -6.53 -30.19 16.80
C PRO A 64 -6.77 -30.25 18.31
N LEU A 65 -5.74 -30.66 19.06
CA LEU A 65 -5.74 -30.66 20.52
C LEU A 65 -6.44 -29.40 21.02
N ALA A 66 -7.46 -29.56 21.86
CA ALA A 66 -8.28 -28.47 22.36
C ALA A 66 -7.38 -27.32 22.85
N GLU A 67 -7.35 -26.22 22.10
CA GLU A 67 -6.63 -25.03 22.51
C GLU A 67 -7.29 -24.51 23.79
N ASP A 68 -6.49 -24.39 24.85
CA ASP A 68 -6.95 -23.84 26.12
C ASP A 68 -7.08 -22.32 25.97
N TYR A 69 -8.32 -21.88 25.69
CA TYR A 69 -8.69 -20.47 25.59
C TYR A 69 -8.97 -19.81 26.95
N SER A 70 -8.53 -20.40 28.06
CA SER A 70 -8.66 -19.75 29.36
C SER A 70 -7.96 -18.40 29.37
N VAL A 71 -8.55 -17.45 30.13
CA VAL A 71 -8.00 -16.09 30.30
C VAL A 71 -6.56 -16.15 30.82
N GLY A 72 -6.22 -17.15 31.64
CA GLY A 72 -4.86 -17.39 32.12
C GLY A 72 -3.87 -17.69 30.99
N LYS A 73 -4.21 -18.58 30.06
CA LYS A 73 -3.36 -18.88 28.90
C LYS A 73 -3.25 -17.72 27.93
N GLN A 74 -4.33 -16.96 27.75
CA GLN A 74 -4.31 -15.74 26.93
C GLN A 74 -3.39 -14.67 27.54
N LEU A 75 -3.45 -14.48 28.86
CA LEU A 75 -2.57 -13.52 29.56
C LEU A 75 -1.10 -13.92 29.42
N GLU A 76 -0.79 -15.21 29.56
CA GLU A 76 0.57 -15.72 29.40
C GLU A 76 1.08 -15.54 27.96
N SER A 77 0.24 -15.88 26.96
CA SER A 77 0.54 -15.64 25.54
C SER A 77 0.80 -14.15 25.24
N MET A 78 0.05 -13.24 25.86
CA MET A 78 0.28 -11.80 25.72
C MET A 78 1.59 -11.35 26.38
N ARG A 79 1.98 -11.93 27.51
CA ARG A 79 3.27 -11.65 28.16
C ARG A 79 4.41 -12.13 27.28
N ASP A 80 4.33 -13.35 26.77
CA ASP A 80 5.33 -13.93 25.87
C ASP A 80 5.45 -13.15 24.56
N ALA A 81 4.33 -12.68 24.01
CA ALA A 81 4.35 -11.82 22.82
C ALA A 81 5.07 -10.49 23.10
N ARG A 82 4.90 -9.90 24.29
CA ARG A 82 5.59 -8.66 24.69
C ARG A 82 7.09 -8.88 24.86
N THR A 83 7.50 -9.95 25.54
CA THR A 83 8.93 -10.26 25.74
C THR A 83 9.63 -10.54 24.41
N LYS A 84 9.01 -11.33 23.52
CA LYS A 84 9.52 -11.56 22.16
C LYS A 84 9.67 -10.27 21.36
N ARG A 85 8.69 -9.37 21.42
CA ARG A 85 8.77 -8.05 20.75
C ARG A 85 9.87 -7.16 21.35
N ALA A 86 10.06 -7.19 22.66
CA ALA A 86 11.13 -6.44 23.32
C ALA A 86 12.52 -6.96 22.89
N LEU A 87 12.71 -8.28 22.90
CA LEU A 87 13.94 -8.92 22.43
C LEU A 87 14.23 -8.60 20.97
N ALA A 88 13.22 -8.70 20.09
CA ALA A 88 13.38 -8.37 18.68
C ALA A 88 13.78 -6.91 18.45
N ARG A 89 13.24 -5.98 19.26
CA ARG A 89 13.63 -4.56 19.21
C ARG A 89 15.07 -4.36 19.68
N GLU A 90 15.50 -5.03 20.73
CA GLU A 90 16.89 -4.98 21.19
C GLU A 90 17.87 -5.52 20.15
N GLN A 91 17.56 -6.66 19.56
CA GLN A 91 18.36 -7.23 18.48
C GLN A 91 18.42 -6.30 17.27
N ALA A 92 17.30 -5.67 16.90
CA ALA A 92 17.28 -4.69 15.81
C ALA A 92 18.15 -3.45 16.12
N ARG A 93 18.12 -2.95 17.36
CA ARG A 93 19.00 -1.83 17.78
C ARG A 93 20.47 -2.21 17.68
N HIS A 94 20.85 -3.38 18.20
CA HIS A 94 22.23 -3.85 18.10
C HIS A 94 22.68 -4.07 16.65
N ALA A 95 21.81 -4.61 15.80
CA ALA A 95 22.09 -4.75 14.36
C ALA A 95 22.29 -3.39 13.68
N GLU A 96 21.49 -2.38 14.03
CA GLU A 96 21.65 -1.03 13.50
C GLU A 96 22.94 -0.36 14.00
N GLU A 97 23.27 -0.49 15.27
CA GLU A 97 24.51 0.04 15.86
C GLU A 97 25.77 -0.58 15.22
N THR A 98 25.77 -1.90 15.05
CA THR A 98 26.88 -2.62 14.40
C THR A 98 27.04 -2.24 12.92
N GLU A 99 25.94 -2.08 12.19
CA GLU A 99 26.00 -1.61 10.80
C GLU A 99 26.46 -0.14 10.70
N ARG A 100 26.07 0.72 11.64
CA ARG A 100 26.60 2.10 11.73
C ARG A 100 28.10 2.10 12.00
N ALA A 101 28.57 1.30 12.95
CA ALA A 101 29.99 1.15 13.27
C ALA A 101 30.81 0.64 12.08
N ARG A 102 30.27 -0.35 11.34
CA ARG A 102 30.90 -0.87 10.12
C ARG A 102 30.99 0.19 9.01
N ARG A 103 29.98 1.06 8.87
CA ARG A 103 30.00 2.17 7.89
C ARG A 103 31.02 3.22 8.25
N THR A 104 31.23 3.52 9.53
CA THR A 104 32.25 4.47 9.99
C THR A 104 33.68 3.94 9.79
N ASP A 105 33.90 2.63 9.84
CA ASP A 105 35.23 2.02 9.63
C ASP A 105 35.72 2.16 8.16
N THR A 106 34.81 2.39 7.21
CA THR A 106 35.16 2.71 5.81
C THR A 106 35.55 4.18 5.59
N ASN A 107 35.68 4.99 6.64
CA ASN A 107 36.20 6.37 6.59
C ASN A 107 37.73 6.39 6.41
N ARG A 108 38.22 5.68 5.38
CA ARG A 108 39.62 5.76 4.98
C ARG A 108 39.76 6.82 3.90
N PHE A 109 40.84 7.60 3.99
CA PHE A 109 41.24 8.55 2.96
C PHE A 109 41.14 7.94 1.55
N ASP A 110 40.37 8.59 0.68
CA ASP A 110 40.13 8.18 -0.71
C ASP A 110 40.37 9.40 -1.62
N ALA A 111 41.56 9.47 -2.21
CA ALA A 111 41.99 10.61 -3.02
C ALA A 111 41.05 10.93 -4.20
N ALA A 112 40.50 9.89 -4.85
CA ALA A 112 39.62 10.06 -5.99
C ALA A 112 38.26 10.64 -5.56
N LYS A 113 37.67 10.11 -4.48
CA LYS A 113 36.43 10.66 -3.91
C LYS A 113 36.65 12.05 -3.34
N CYS A 114 37.77 12.28 -2.66
CA CYS A 114 38.13 13.58 -2.13
C CYS A 114 38.18 14.66 -3.23
N ALA A 115 38.93 14.42 -4.31
CA ALA A 115 39.02 15.34 -5.43
C ALA A 115 37.65 15.62 -6.07
N ARG A 116 36.83 14.57 -6.26
CA ARG A 116 35.47 14.68 -6.80
C ARG A 116 34.55 15.51 -5.90
N HIS A 117 34.60 15.32 -4.59
CA HIS A 117 33.74 16.06 -3.68
C HIS A 117 34.20 17.51 -3.49
N ARG A 118 35.51 17.79 -3.51
CA ARG A 118 36.02 19.17 -3.54
C ARG A 118 35.57 19.95 -4.77
N SER A 119 35.56 19.34 -5.95
CA SER A 119 35.08 20.01 -7.16
C SER A 119 33.56 20.28 -7.13
N GLU A 120 32.77 19.33 -6.60
CA GLU A 120 31.34 19.57 -6.37
C GLU A 120 31.09 20.65 -5.31
N VAL A 121 31.85 20.69 -4.21
CA VAL A 121 31.77 21.80 -3.23
C VAL A 121 31.98 23.14 -3.91
N ALA A 122 33.02 23.30 -4.74
CA ALA A 122 33.28 24.56 -5.45
C ALA A 122 32.11 24.95 -6.36
N LYS A 123 31.57 23.99 -7.12
CA LYS A 123 30.42 24.18 -8.01
C LYS A 123 29.15 24.59 -7.25
N TRP A 124 28.81 23.91 -6.16
CA TRP A 124 27.60 24.24 -5.37
C TRP A 124 27.77 25.54 -4.59
N HIS A 125 28.99 25.82 -4.11
CA HIS A 125 29.31 27.09 -3.50
C HIS A 125 29.10 28.25 -4.48
N GLN A 126 29.57 28.11 -5.72
CA GLN A 126 29.32 29.10 -6.78
C GLN A 126 27.82 29.28 -7.08
N LYS A 127 27.04 28.19 -7.08
CA LYS A 127 25.57 28.27 -7.24
C LYS A 127 24.88 28.98 -6.08
N VAL A 128 25.38 28.83 -4.86
CA VAL A 128 24.86 29.57 -3.70
C VAL A 128 25.20 31.06 -3.82
N LEU A 129 26.40 31.40 -4.29
CA LEU A 129 26.84 32.80 -4.48
C LEU A 129 26.14 33.51 -5.64
N ASN A 130 25.87 32.82 -6.75
CA ASN A 130 25.23 33.39 -7.95
C ASN A 130 23.73 33.71 -7.76
N GLY A 131 23.20 33.53 -6.56
CA GLY A 131 21.80 33.81 -6.23
C GLY A 131 20.85 32.67 -6.61
N TYR A 132 19.61 32.78 -6.14
CA TYR A 132 18.55 31.80 -6.32
C TYR A 132 17.26 32.51 -6.75
N ARG A 133 16.44 31.86 -7.57
CA ARG A 133 15.14 32.41 -8.00
C ARG A 133 14.04 32.11 -7.00
N THR A 134 14.12 30.97 -6.32
CA THR A 134 13.12 30.53 -5.35
C THR A 134 13.75 30.09 -4.03
N ARG A 135 12.96 30.08 -2.95
CA ARG A 135 13.41 29.57 -1.64
C ARG A 135 13.76 28.08 -1.70
N SER A 136 13.00 27.27 -2.44
CA SER A 136 13.29 25.85 -2.59
C SER A 136 14.61 25.60 -3.31
N GLU A 137 14.96 26.43 -4.29
CA GLU A 137 16.25 26.36 -4.97
C GLU A 137 17.41 26.72 -4.02
N LYS A 138 17.23 27.72 -3.16
CA LYS A 138 18.20 28.05 -2.10
C LYS A 138 18.45 26.85 -1.20
N ASP A 139 17.38 26.28 -0.64
CA ASP A 139 17.45 25.17 0.31
C ASP A 139 18.10 23.93 -0.35
N PHE A 140 17.76 23.67 -1.62
CA PHE A 140 18.38 22.61 -2.39
C PHE A 140 19.89 22.83 -2.61
N ASN A 141 20.29 24.04 -3.04
CA ASN A 141 21.70 24.36 -3.29
C ASN A 141 22.52 24.30 -1.99
N GLN A 142 21.97 24.82 -0.89
CA GLN A 142 22.60 24.76 0.44
C GLN A 142 22.73 23.31 0.94
N ASN A 143 21.68 22.50 0.76
CA ASN A 143 21.73 21.08 1.12
C ASN A 143 22.79 20.33 0.31
N LYS A 144 22.87 20.58 -1.00
CA LYS A 144 23.92 19.99 -1.85
C LYS A 144 25.33 20.41 -1.44
N LEU A 145 25.52 21.68 -1.09
CA LEU A 145 26.79 22.17 -0.57
C LEU A 145 27.17 21.43 0.73
N ALA A 146 26.27 21.40 1.71
CA ALA A 146 26.49 20.74 3.00
C ALA A 146 26.77 19.23 2.84
N TYR A 147 26.02 18.56 1.96
CA TYR A 147 26.23 17.14 1.64
C TYR A 147 27.64 16.88 1.11
N HIS A 148 28.12 17.70 0.16
CA HIS A 148 29.46 17.51 -0.39
C HIS A 148 30.58 17.91 0.59
N GLN A 149 30.35 18.89 1.47
CA GLN A 149 31.28 19.24 2.55
C GLN A 149 31.44 18.07 3.54
N ALA A 150 30.35 17.46 3.99
CA ALA A 150 30.41 16.29 4.87
C ALA A 150 31.13 15.10 4.23
N LEU A 151 31.03 14.92 2.91
CA LEU A 151 31.78 13.89 2.19
C LEU A 151 33.25 14.23 1.99
N VAL A 152 33.61 15.51 1.93
CA VAL A 152 35.01 15.95 1.96
C VAL A 152 35.61 15.60 3.32
N GLU A 153 34.96 15.96 4.43
CA GLU A 153 35.40 15.59 5.79
C GLU A 153 35.57 14.07 5.93
N ARG A 154 34.68 13.28 5.32
CA ARG A 154 34.73 11.82 5.38
C ARG A 154 35.87 11.17 4.60
N TYR A 155 36.23 11.71 3.43
CA TYR A 155 37.14 11.06 2.48
C TYR A 155 38.48 11.77 2.28
N CYS A 156 38.61 13.02 2.73
CA CYS A 156 39.83 13.82 2.59
C CYS A 156 40.65 13.95 3.88
N GLU A 157 40.07 13.61 5.03
CA GLU A 157 40.69 13.61 6.37
C GLU A 157 40.78 12.18 6.90
#